data_AF-A0A8R2AI15-F1
#
_entry.id   AF-A0A8R2AI15-F1
#
_cell.length_a   1.000
_cell.length_b   1.000
_cell.length_c   1.000
_cell.angle_alpha   90.00
_cell.angle_beta   90.00
_cell.angle_gamma   90.00
#
_symmetry.space_group_name_H-M   'P 1'
#
loop_
_entity.id
_entity.type
_entity.pdbx_description
1 polymer ?
#
loop_
_entity_poly.entity_id
_entity_poly.type
_entity_poly.pdbx_seq_one_letter_code
_entity_poly.pdbx_strand_id
1 'polypeptide(L)'
;MLLQAALAIGMATLVVTQDIVGLKYNFRDGFYENFDQSKCGAASEWFLVEYESLKVRSPFVNSNGVRATAFSCATSFPVILIPGTVIEFVVFVNTINKNSGVTIVFLDENENQLLKYVFDMTSEDFVSGWSRIILPIDRSGVGYINLIGQSEDNEIVLIDSFYYKTDLRNERLDENSDEENYIFETKDTRKPISIENESSETTTDIDLIIDDDGSGEPEPEEIGDEEIAATLGPWAIALISFGSVTILAVILVGAYHFGKAAGIAVSAPFFVDLEPSVRIPRVRALRQSPIERIGRTW
;
A
#
# COMPACT_ATOMS: atom_id res chain seq x y z
N MET A 1 -19.10 -45.96 -46.40
CA MET A 1 -17.73 -45.67 -45.92
C MET A 1 -17.17 -44.63 -46.88
N LEU A 2 -16.96 -43.36 -46.55
CA LEU A 2 -16.33 -42.80 -45.36
C LEU A 2 -16.95 -41.44 -45.00
N LEU A 3 -16.93 -41.20 -43.70
CA LEU A 3 -17.46 -40.09 -42.92
C LEU A 3 -16.64 -38.81 -43.21
N GLN A 4 -17.26 -37.75 -43.72
CA GLN A 4 -16.68 -36.39 -43.66
C GLN A 4 -17.12 -35.76 -42.33
N ALA A 5 -16.27 -35.87 -41.31
CA ALA A 5 -16.39 -35.12 -40.07
C ALA A 5 -15.41 -33.95 -40.15
N ALA A 6 -15.90 -32.78 -40.55
CA ALA A 6 -15.18 -31.52 -40.42
C ALA A 6 -15.24 -31.10 -38.94
N LEU A 7 -14.15 -31.34 -38.21
CA LEU A 7 -13.98 -30.89 -36.84
C LEU A 7 -13.53 -29.41 -36.88
N ALA A 8 -14.49 -28.49 -36.84
CA ALA A 8 -14.21 -27.07 -36.63
C ALA A 8 -13.83 -26.86 -35.16
N ILE A 9 -12.54 -26.92 -34.86
CA ILE A 9 -11.99 -26.49 -33.57
C ILE A 9 -12.03 -24.96 -33.57
N GLY A 10 -13.12 -24.38 -33.06
CA GLY A 10 -13.16 -22.96 -32.75
C GLY A 10 -12.17 -22.67 -31.63
N MET A 11 -11.04 -22.04 -31.96
CA MET A 11 -10.18 -21.40 -30.96
C MET A 11 -10.99 -20.28 -30.31
N ALA A 12 -11.50 -20.53 -29.11
CA ALA A 12 -11.91 -19.45 -28.22
C ALA A 12 -10.62 -18.76 -27.74
N THR A 13 -10.23 -17.68 -28.40
CA THR A 13 -9.24 -16.75 -27.86
C THR A 13 -9.85 -16.10 -26.63
N LEU A 14 -9.50 -16.63 -25.46
CA LEU A 14 -9.82 -16.04 -24.18
C LEU A 14 -8.85 -14.86 -24.00
N VAL A 15 -9.25 -13.68 -24.47
CA VAL A 15 -8.55 -12.44 -24.18
C VAL A 15 -8.81 -12.12 -22.71
N VAL A 16 -7.94 -12.60 -21.82
CA VAL A 16 -7.90 -12.16 -20.44
C VAL A 16 -7.24 -10.78 -20.43
N THR A 17 -8.03 -9.74 -20.64
CA THR A 17 -7.60 -8.38 -20.28
C THR A 17 -7.85 -8.19 -18.79
N GLN A 18 -6.82 -8.33 -17.97
CA GLN A 18 -6.85 -7.89 -16.57
C GLN A 18 -5.64 -7.01 -16.32
N ASP A 19 -5.74 -5.75 -16.73
CA ASP A 19 -4.68 -4.74 -16.56
C ASP A 19 -4.93 -3.85 -15.31
N ILE A 20 -5.64 -4.38 -14.30
CA ILE A 20 -5.79 -3.71 -13.00
C ILE A 20 -4.96 -4.47 -11.99
N VAL A 21 -3.86 -3.86 -11.54
CA VAL A 21 -3.08 -4.39 -10.44
C VAL A 21 -3.58 -3.74 -9.15
N GLY A 22 -4.15 -4.58 -8.27
CA GLY A 22 -4.69 -4.16 -6.99
C GLY A 22 -3.94 -4.82 -5.83
N LEU A 23 -3.31 -4.04 -4.96
CA LEU A 23 -2.73 -4.52 -3.72
C LEU A 23 -3.67 -4.19 -2.55
N LYS A 24 -4.17 -5.21 -1.86
CA LYS A 24 -4.91 -5.05 -0.61
C LYS A 24 -3.96 -5.23 0.56
N TYR A 25 -3.83 -4.19 1.38
CA TYR A 25 -3.14 -4.29 2.67
C TYR A 25 -4.17 -4.39 3.79
N ASN A 26 -4.07 -5.44 4.60
CA ASN A 26 -4.87 -5.59 5.81
C ASN A 26 -3.95 -5.47 7.02
N PHE A 27 -4.45 -4.91 8.12
CA PHE A 27 -3.64 -4.67 9.32
C PHE A 27 -3.50 -5.88 10.24
N ARG A 28 -4.05 -7.04 9.86
CA ARG A 28 -4.02 -8.25 10.69
C ARG A 28 -2.61 -8.81 10.81
N ASP A 29 -1.93 -8.92 9.68
CA ASP A 29 -0.64 -9.57 9.58
C ASP A 29 0.43 -8.51 9.28
N GLY A 30 1.33 -8.29 10.25
CA GLY A 30 2.49 -7.42 10.07
C GLY A 30 2.23 -5.92 10.18
N PHE A 31 1.14 -5.46 10.81
CA PHE A 31 0.97 -4.00 11.05
C PHE A 31 2.20 -3.39 11.73
N TYR A 32 2.65 -3.97 12.84
CA TYR A 32 3.83 -3.52 13.59
C TYR A 32 5.16 -3.69 12.84
N GLU A 33 5.18 -4.45 11.73
CA GLU A 33 6.37 -4.66 10.90
C GLU A 33 6.43 -3.68 9.73
N ASN A 34 5.26 -3.30 9.20
CA ASN A 34 5.12 -2.47 8.00
C ASN A 34 4.79 -1.01 8.31
N PHE A 35 4.36 -0.73 9.54
CA PHE A 35 4.04 0.60 10.04
C PHE A 35 4.86 0.90 11.28
N ASP A 36 5.51 2.06 11.27
CA ASP A 36 6.30 2.56 12.39
C ASP A 36 5.83 3.96 12.84
N GLN A 37 6.57 4.57 13.76
CA GLN A 37 6.31 5.93 14.24
C GLN A 37 7.39 6.93 13.83
N SER A 38 8.22 6.60 12.84
CA SER A 38 9.40 7.38 12.46
C SER A 38 9.05 8.82 12.12
N LYS A 39 7.89 9.05 11.48
CA LYS A 39 7.40 10.37 11.07
C LYS A 39 6.19 10.86 11.88
N CYS A 40 6.08 10.42 13.14
CA CYS A 40 4.91 10.65 13.99
C CYS A 40 5.16 11.54 15.23
N GLY A 41 6.40 12.00 15.45
CA GLY A 41 6.74 12.86 16.59
C GLY A 41 6.41 12.21 17.94
N ALA A 42 5.62 12.88 18.77
CA ALA A 42 5.22 12.41 20.12
C ALA A 42 3.85 11.71 20.16
N ALA A 43 3.31 11.30 19.01
CA ALA A 43 2.02 10.63 18.93
C ALA A 43 2.06 9.22 19.52
N SER A 44 0.91 8.74 20.03
CA SER A 44 0.77 7.37 20.49
C SER A 44 0.70 6.39 19.32
N GLU A 45 0.98 5.12 19.57
CA GLU A 45 0.81 4.07 18.56
C GLU A 45 -0.67 3.80 18.27
N TRP A 46 -0.93 3.17 17.14
CA TRP A 46 -2.21 2.52 16.88
C TRP A 46 -2.19 1.11 17.47
N PHE A 47 -3.33 0.62 17.94
CA PHE A 47 -3.42 -0.70 18.57
C PHE A 47 -4.29 -1.65 17.75
N LEU A 48 -3.78 -2.85 17.47
CA LEU A 48 -4.59 -3.90 16.87
C LEU A 48 -5.70 -4.32 17.83
N VAL A 49 -6.93 -4.39 17.33
CA VAL A 49 -8.10 -4.72 18.14
C VAL A 49 -9.08 -5.59 17.37
N GLU A 50 -9.78 -6.46 18.09
CA GLU A 50 -10.86 -7.27 17.53
C GLU A 50 -12.18 -6.48 17.53
N TYR A 51 -12.91 -6.52 16.42
CA TYR A 51 -14.18 -5.80 16.26
C TYR A 51 -15.25 -6.22 17.26
N GLU A 52 -15.25 -7.50 17.65
CA GLU A 52 -16.17 -8.04 18.65
C GLU A 52 -15.97 -7.38 20.02
N SER A 53 -14.73 -7.13 20.43
CA SER A 53 -14.40 -6.45 21.69
C SER A 53 -14.97 -5.02 21.77
N LEU A 54 -15.15 -4.40 20.62
CA LEU A 54 -15.72 -3.05 20.47
C LEU A 54 -17.22 -3.06 20.17
N LYS A 55 -17.84 -4.24 20.08
CA LYS A 55 -19.24 -4.42 19.64
C LYS A 55 -19.51 -3.81 18.25
N VAL A 56 -18.48 -3.76 17.41
CA VAL A 56 -18.58 -3.29 16.02
C VAL A 56 -18.83 -4.50 15.13
N ARG A 57 -19.86 -4.43 14.28
CA ARG A 57 -20.11 -5.48 13.28
C ARG A 57 -19.17 -5.28 12.10
N SER A 58 -18.35 -6.28 11.78
CA SER A 58 -17.47 -6.23 10.62
C SER A 58 -18.26 -6.23 9.30
N PRO A 59 -17.85 -5.43 8.29
CA PRO A 59 -18.39 -5.51 6.94
C PRO A 59 -17.73 -6.64 6.14
N PHE A 60 -16.67 -7.26 6.68
CA PHE A 60 -15.88 -8.31 6.02
C PHE A 60 -15.75 -9.55 6.91
N VAL A 61 -15.14 -10.60 6.36
CA VAL A 61 -14.78 -11.82 7.12
C VAL A 61 -13.67 -11.53 8.15
N ASN A 62 -12.98 -10.40 8.02
CA ASN A 62 -11.95 -9.96 8.95
C ASN A 62 -12.55 -9.66 10.33
N SER A 63 -11.83 -10.04 11.37
CA SER A 63 -12.21 -9.84 12.76
C SER A 63 -11.48 -8.69 13.45
N ASN A 64 -10.43 -8.13 12.82
CA ASN A 64 -9.50 -7.20 13.48
C ASN A 64 -9.18 -5.99 12.59
N GLY A 65 -8.91 -4.86 13.23
CA GLY A 65 -8.40 -3.62 12.61
C GLY A 65 -7.54 -2.84 13.60
N VAL A 66 -7.03 -1.68 13.20
CA VAL A 66 -6.23 -0.82 14.07
C VAL A 66 -7.07 0.32 14.65
N ARG A 67 -6.95 0.55 15.96
CA ARG A 67 -7.70 1.57 16.71
C ARG A 67 -6.81 2.72 17.15
N ALA A 68 -7.34 3.93 16.98
CA ALA A 68 -6.75 5.14 17.53
C ALA A 68 -7.10 5.34 19.01
N THR A 69 -6.21 6.01 19.72
CA THR A 69 -6.45 6.53 21.07
C THR A 69 -6.68 8.06 21.02
N ALA A 70 -6.32 8.79 22.08
CA ALA A 70 -6.42 10.25 22.12
C ALA A 70 -5.74 10.93 20.92
N PHE A 71 -4.54 10.46 20.56
CA PHE A 71 -3.80 10.95 19.40
C PHE A 71 -2.82 9.87 18.95
N SER A 72 -3.21 9.09 17.95
CA SER A 72 -2.43 7.99 17.39
C SER A 72 -1.83 8.37 16.03
N CYS A 73 -0.63 7.90 15.74
CA CYS A 73 0.00 8.06 14.43
C CYS A 73 0.79 6.79 14.05
N ALA A 74 0.74 6.44 12.76
CA ALA A 74 1.54 5.40 12.16
C ALA A 74 1.96 5.81 10.73
N THR A 75 3.18 5.49 10.36
CA THR A 75 3.80 5.77 9.06
C THR A 75 4.02 4.46 8.32
N SER A 76 3.57 4.35 7.07
CA SER A 76 3.77 3.16 6.25
C SER A 76 5.23 2.99 5.78
N PHE A 77 5.55 1.84 5.21
CA PHE A 77 6.68 1.68 4.29
C PHE A 77 6.59 2.64 3.09
N PRO A 78 7.70 2.86 2.34
CA PRO A 78 7.68 3.68 1.13
C PRO A 78 6.69 3.17 0.09
N VAL A 79 5.80 4.04 -0.37
CA VAL A 79 4.80 3.76 -1.41
C VAL A 79 5.13 4.57 -2.65
N ILE A 80 5.09 3.91 -3.81
CA ILE A 80 5.19 4.56 -5.11
C ILE A 80 3.80 5.10 -5.46
N LEU A 81 3.71 6.39 -5.71
CA LEU A 81 2.51 7.08 -6.15
C LEU A 81 2.59 7.24 -7.67
N ILE A 82 1.58 6.74 -8.38
CA ILE A 82 1.48 6.82 -9.84
C ILE A 82 0.19 7.59 -10.17
N PRO A 83 0.22 8.64 -11.00
CA PRO A 83 -0.98 9.35 -11.43
C PRO A 83 -2.05 8.40 -11.99
N GLY A 84 -3.31 8.64 -11.66
CA GLY A 84 -4.43 7.78 -12.04
C GLY A 84 -4.65 6.59 -11.10
N THR A 85 -3.74 6.33 -10.16
CA THR A 85 -3.95 5.37 -9.07
C THR A 85 -5.03 5.86 -8.11
N VAL A 86 -5.82 4.93 -7.58
CA VAL A 86 -6.79 5.19 -6.51
C VAL A 86 -6.41 4.39 -5.27
N ILE A 87 -6.31 5.08 -4.13
CA ILE A 87 -6.12 4.46 -2.83
C ILE A 87 -7.44 4.51 -2.06
N GLU A 88 -7.97 3.35 -1.69
CA GLU A 88 -9.24 3.21 -0.98
C GLU A 88 -9.00 2.72 0.44
N PHE A 89 -9.37 3.51 1.45
CA PHE A 89 -9.33 3.10 2.86
C PHE A 89 -10.71 2.66 3.33
N VAL A 90 -10.77 1.59 4.13
CA VAL A 90 -11.98 1.18 4.83
C VAL A 90 -11.84 1.52 6.30
N VAL A 91 -12.70 2.42 6.77
CA VAL A 91 -12.64 2.97 8.12
C VAL A 91 -13.97 2.77 8.83
N PHE A 92 -13.93 2.67 10.16
CA PHE A 92 -15.10 2.80 11.02
C PHE A 92 -14.90 3.98 11.94
N VAL A 93 -15.78 4.98 11.84
CA VAL A 93 -15.70 6.19 12.66
C VAL A 93 -17.03 6.40 13.36
N ASN A 94 -17.04 6.33 14.68
CA ASN A 94 -18.17 6.66 15.52
C ASN A 94 -17.71 7.65 16.60
N THR A 95 -17.89 8.93 16.31
CA THR A 95 -17.40 10.06 17.10
C THR A 95 -18.55 11.01 17.45
N ILE A 96 -18.35 11.77 18.52
CA ILE A 96 -19.25 12.79 19.05
C ILE A 96 -18.55 14.16 19.00
N ASN A 97 -17.22 14.18 19.12
CA ASN A 97 -16.39 15.36 18.97
C ASN A 97 -16.08 15.61 17.48
N LYS A 98 -16.17 16.89 17.08
CA LYS A 98 -15.90 17.34 15.71
C LYS A 98 -14.45 17.16 15.28
N ASN A 99 -13.52 17.12 16.24
CA ASN A 99 -12.09 16.97 15.97
C ASN A 99 -11.65 15.51 15.97
N SER A 100 -12.55 14.57 16.31
CA SER A 100 -12.25 13.15 16.31
C SER A 100 -12.54 12.53 14.95
N GLY A 101 -11.61 11.72 14.47
CA GLY A 101 -11.66 11.16 13.12
C GLY A 101 -10.32 10.61 12.66
N VAL A 102 -10.18 10.46 11.36
CA VAL A 102 -8.97 9.98 10.69
C VAL A 102 -8.43 11.07 9.78
N THR A 103 -7.14 11.36 9.88
CA THR A 103 -6.41 12.17 8.90
C THR A 103 -5.40 11.28 8.19
N ILE A 104 -5.46 11.25 6.87
CA ILE A 104 -4.54 10.51 5.99
C ILE A 104 -3.64 11.54 5.31
N VAL A 105 -2.34 11.42 5.49
CA VAL A 105 -1.35 12.33 4.91
C VAL A 105 -0.36 11.55 4.07
N PHE A 106 -0.17 11.96 2.83
CA PHE A 106 0.92 11.48 1.99
C PHE A 106 2.07 12.45 2.10
N LEU A 107 3.24 11.92 2.47
CA LEU A 107 4.49 12.67 2.57
C LEU A 107 5.45 12.21 1.49
N ASP A 108 6.24 13.12 0.92
CA ASP A 108 7.37 12.74 0.07
C ASP A 108 8.56 12.22 0.93
N GLU A 109 9.68 11.92 0.26
CA GLU A 109 10.92 11.50 0.93
C GLU A 109 11.49 12.56 1.87
N ASN A 110 11.23 13.84 1.59
CA ASN A 110 11.67 15.00 2.37
C ASN A 110 10.65 15.44 3.44
N GLU A 111 9.61 14.64 3.68
CA GLU A 111 8.51 14.92 4.62
C GLU A 111 7.62 16.11 4.22
N ASN A 112 7.67 16.56 2.97
CA ASN A 112 6.72 17.52 2.45
C ASN A 112 5.36 16.85 2.21
N GLN A 113 4.29 17.55 2.60
CA GLN A 113 2.94 17.08 2.40
C GLN A 113 2.55 17.12 0.92
N LEU A 114 2.30 15.96 0.31
CA LEU A 114 1.80 15.80 -1.06
C LEU A 114 0.27 15.87 -1.10
N LEU A 115 -0.40 15.15 -0.20
CA LEU A 115 -1.85 15.06 -0.11
C LEU A 115 -2.25 14.95 1.35
N LYS A 116 -3.34 15.62 1.74
CA LYS A 116 -3.95 15.49 3.06
C LYS A 116 -5.45 15.36 2.92
N TYR A 117 -6.01 14.34 3.54
CA TYR A 117 -7.44 14.12 3.63
C TYR A 117 -7.85 13.94 5.08
N VAL A 118 -8.93 14.62 5.48
CA VAL A 118 -9.45 14.60 6.85
C VAL A 118 -10.88 14.07 6.80
N PHE A 119 -11.12 13.00 7.56
CA PHE A 119 -12.42 12.34 7.71
C PHE A 119 -12.89 12.43 9.15
N ASP A 120 -13.66 13.47 9.44
CA ASP A 120 -14.26 13.77 10.74
C ASP A 120 -15.69 14.32 10.56
N MET A 121 -16.36 14.73 11.64
CA MET A 121 -17.74 15.24 11.57
C MET A 121 -17.90 16.55 10.77
N THR A 122 -16.80 17.21 10.40
CA THR A 122 -16.83 18.43 9.58
C THR A 122 -16.76 18.14 8.08
N SER A 123 -16.35 16.93 7.69
CA SER A 123 -16.34 16.48 6.29
C SER A 123 -17.76 16.34 5.74
N GLU A 124 -17.99 16.80 4.50
CA GLU A 124 -19.32 16.76 3.86
C GLU A 124 -19.83 15.33 3.64
N ASP A 125 -18.91 14.38 3.49
CA ASP A 125 -19.14 12.96 3.28
C ASP A 125 -19.09 12.13 4.56
N PHE A 126 -19.06 12.77 5.74
CA PHE A 126 -19.05 12.08 7.01
C PHE A 126 -20.32 11.27 7.24
N VAL A 127 -20.12 9.97 7.49
CA VAL A 127 -21.17 9.07 7.97
C VAL A 127 -20.62 8.28 9.14
N SER A 128 -21.30 8.36 10.28
CA SER A 128 -20.97 7.55 11.45
C SER A 128 -21.16 6.06 11.12
N GLY A 129 -20.14 5.26 11.41
CA GLY A 129 -20.07 3.85 11.08
C GLY A 129 -19.00 3.53 10.04
N TRP A 130 -19.23 2.49 9.24
CA TRP A 130 -18.30 2.05 8.20
C TRP A 130 -18.38 2.93 6.96
N SER A 131 -17.23 3.43 6.53
CA SER A 131 -17.08 4.31 5.36
C SER A 131 -15.88 3.91 4.52
N ARG A 132 -15.95 4.25 3.23
CA ARG A 132 -14.87 4.06 2.26
C ARG A 132 -14.36 5.41 1.83
N ILE A 133 -13.10 5.69 2.14
CA ILE A 133 -12.42 6.91 1.72
C ILE A 133 -11.68 6.59 0.43
N ILE A 134 -11.94 7.35 -0.64
CA ILE A 134 -11.37 7.13 -1.97
C ILE A 134 -10.49 8.32 -2.33
N LEU A 135 -9.18 8.09 -2.42
CA LEU A 135 -8.17 9.12 -2.68
C LEU A 135 -7.54 8.88 -4.07
N PRO A 136 -7.92 9.66 -5.09
CA PRO A 136 -7.22 9.63 -6.37
C PRO A 136 -5.85 10.29 -6.23
N ILE A 137 -4.86 9.71 -6.89
CA ILE A 137 -3.48 10.19 -6.93
C ILE A 137 -3.28 10.89 -8.27
N ASP A 138 -2.90 12.16 -8.22
CA ASP A 138 -2.70 13.03 -9.38
C ASP A 138 -1.20 13.31 -9.66
N ARG A 139 -0.32 12.95 -8.73
CA ARG A 139 1.12 13.21 -8.81
C ARG A 139 1.93 11.94 -8.66
N SER A 140 3.00 11.86 -9.44
CA SER A 140 4.00 10.80 -9.34
C SER A 140 5.00 11.09 -8.22
N GLY A 141 5.46 10.06 -7.52
CA GLY A 141 6.54 10.20 -6.55
C GLY A 141 6.73 8.96 -5.68
N VAL A 142 7.76 8.98 -4.84
CA VAL A 142 7.93 8.00 -3.77
C VAL A 142 7.67 8.72 -2.45
N GLY A 143 6.88 8.10 -1.58
CA GLY A 143 6.42 8.74 -0.36
C GLY A 143 5.97 7.77 0.71
N TYR A 144 5.34 8.30 1.74
CA TYR A 144 4.89 7.57 2.92
C TYR A 144 3.45 7.94 3.22
N ILE A 145 2.68 6.98 3.73
CA ILE A 145 1.31 7.20 4.20
C ILE A 145 1.35 7.34 5.71
N ASN A 146 1.06 8.54 6.20
CA ASN A 146 0.84 8.81 7.62
C ASN A 146 -0.65 8.69 7.94
N LEU A 147 -0.98 7.78 8.85
CA LEU A 147 -2.30 7.55 9.40
C LEU A 147 -2.38 8.20 10.77
N ILE A 148 -3.12 9.29 10.89
CA ILE A 148 -3.32 10.01 12.14
C ILE A 148 -4.76 9.79 12.59
N GLY A 149 -4.94 9.36 13.83
CA GLY A 149 -6.25 9.09 14.42
C GLY A 149 -6.44 9.87 15.70
N GLN A 150 -7.60 10.46 15.89
CA GLN A 150 -7.97 11.19 17.09
C GLN A 150 -9.31 10.65 17.61
N SER A 151 -9.34 10.21 18.86
CA SER A 151 -10.51 9.60 19.50
C SER A 151 -10.54 9.91 20.99
N GLU A 152 -11.70 10.25 21.54
CA GLU A 152 -11.93 10.28 22.98
C GLU A 152 -12.36 8.90 23.52
N ASP A 153 -12.39 8.74 24.86
CA ASP A 153 -12.58 7.44 25.53
C ASP A 153 -13.83 6.66 25.08
N ASN A 154 -14.91 7.37 24.74
CA ASN A 154 -16.19 6.79 24.33
C ASN A 154 -16.38 6.74 22.81
N GLU A 155 -15.35 7.08 22.05
CA GLU A 155 -15.38 7.11 20.60
C GLU A 155 -14.60 5.93 20.02
N ILE A 156 -14.93 5.62 18.76
CA ILE A 156 -14.29 4.53 18.04
C ILE A 156 -13.83 5.06 16.70
N VAL A 157 -12.51 5.08 16.51
CA VAL A 157 -11.86 5.37 15.24
C VAL A 157 -11.00 4.17 14.87
N LEU A 158 -11.37 3.49 13.78
CA LEU A 158 -10.73 2.28 13.29
C LEU A 158 -10.37 2.38 11.82
N ILE A 159 -9.28 1.73 11.43
CA ILE A 159 -8.93 1.45 10.04
C ILE A 159 -8.82 -0.08 9.88
N ASP A 160 -9.56 -0.66 8.93
CA ASP A 160 -9.54 -2.11 8.66
C ASP A 160 -8.46 -2.47 7.63
N SER A 161 -8.43 -1.73 6.52
CA SER A 161 -7.56 -2.02 5.39
C SER A 161 -7.47 -0.82 4.47
N PHE A 162 -6.47 -0.86 3.59
CA PHE A 162 -6.44 0.00 2.41
C PHE A 162 -6.12 -0.81 1.15
N TYR A 163 -6.59 -0.30 0.02
CA TYR A 163 -6.44 -0.92 -1.30
C TYR A 163 -5.76 0.08 -2.22
N TYR A 164 -4.62 -0.30 -2.76
CA TYR A 164 -3.93 0.42 -3.80
C TYR A 164 -4.37 -0.15 -5.15
N LYS A 165 -5.04 0.65 -6.00
CA LYS A 165 -5.54 0.22 -7.31
C LYS A 165 -4.92 1.11 -8.39
N THR A 166 -4.18 0.52 -9.32
CA THR A 166 -3.64 1.23 -10.48
C THR A 166 -4.17 0.60 -11.78
N ASP A 167 -4.46 1.45 -12.77
CA ASP A 167 -4.77 1.03 -14.13
C ASP A 167 -3.51 1.21 -14.98
N LEU A 168 -2.84 0.10 -15.29
CA LEU A 168 -1.58 0.13 -16.03
C LEU A 168 -1.78 0.35 -17.54
N ARG A 169 -3.02 0.56 -17.99
CA ARG A 169 -3.30 0.79 -19.42
C ARG A 169 -2.85 2.15 -19.91
N ASN A 170 -2.80 3.15 -19.04
CA ASN A 170 -2.42 4.50 -19.44
C ASN A 170 -0.91 4.66 -19.62
N GLU A 171 -0.08 3.92 -18.88
CA GLU A 171 1.39 4.03 -19.03
C GLU A 171 1.91 3.43 -20.35
N ARG A 172 1.15 2.56 -21.01
CA ARG A 172 1.56 1.96 -22.30
C ARG A 172 1.24 2.82 -23.53
N LEU A 173 0.60 3.97 -23.37
CA LEU A 173 0.21 4.84 -24.48
C LEU A 173 1.08 6.10 -24.61
N ASP A 174 1.99 6.36 -23.68
CA ASP A 174 2.80 7.59 -23.66
C ASP A 174 4.22 7.42 -24.23
N GLU A 175 4.41 6.52 -25.21
CA GLU A 175 5.64 6.50 -26.03
C GLU A 175 5.44 7.04 -27.46
N ASN A 176 4.23 7.49 -27.82
CA ASN A 176 4.01 8.19 -29.09
C ASN A 176 2.67 8.94 -29.09
N SER A 177 2.64 10.17 -28.57
CA SER A 177 1.74 11.19 -29.12
C SER A 177 2.22 12.57 -28.73
N ASP A 178 2.76 13.27 -29.72
CA ASP A 178 2.73 14.72 -29.78
C ASP A 178 1.30 15.22 -29.54
N GLU A 179 1.21 16.35 -28.84
CA GLU A 179 0.05 17.22 -28.64
C GLU A 179 -1.27 16.81 -29.33
N GLU A 180 -2.32 16.52 -28.55
CA GLU A 180 -3.65 17.10 -28.80
C GLU A 180 -4.64 16.85 -27.64
N ASN A 181 -4.94 17.94 -26.92
CA ASN A 181 -6.19 18.32 -26.25
C ASN A 181 -7.28 17.25 -26.00
N TYR A 182 -7.32 16.65 -24.81
CA TYR A 182 -8.49 15.90 -24.32
C TYR A 182 -9.28 16.70 -23.27
N ILE A 183 -10.41 17.27 -23.70
CA ILE A 183 -11.51 17.68 -22.83
C ILE A 183 -12.26 16.41 -22.43
N PHE A 184 -12.13 15.95 -21.19
CA PHE A 184 -12.99 14.91 -20.64
C PHE A 184 -14.27 15.55 -20.07
N GLU A 185 -15.40 15.37 -20.77
CA GLU A 185 -16.73 15.49 -20.15
C GLU A 185 -16.97 14.28 -19.25
N THR A 186 -16.72 14.41 -17.95
CA THR A 186 -17.25 13.52 -16.93
C THR A 186 -18.60 14.03 -16.46
N LYS A 187 -19.67 13.36 -16.88
CA LYS A 187 -20.99 13.51 -16.27
C LYS A 187 -21.10 12.54 -15.09
N ASP A 188 -20.47 12.90 -13.98
CA ASP A 188 -20.78 12.32 -12.67
C ASP A 188 -20.61 13.37 -11.57
N THR A 189 -21.49 13.36 -10.58
CA THR A 189 -21.78 14.50 -9.71
C THR A 189 -20.78 14.53 -8.55
N ARG A 190 -19.61 15.16 -8.72
CA ARG A 190 -18.76 15.62 -7.62
C ARG A 190 -18.31 17.05 -7.84
N LYS A 191 -18.62 17.90 -6.86
CA LYS A 191 -18.17 19.28 -6.80
C LYS A 191 -16.66 19.26 -6.50
N PRO A 192 -15.81 19.89 -7.32
CA PRO A 192 -14.38 19.96 -7.06
C PRO A 192 -14.11 20.79 -5.81
N ILE A 193 -13.28 20.25 -4.93
CA ILE A 193 -12.70 20.92 -3.76
C ILE A 193 -11.76 22.02 -4.27
N SER A 194 -11.94 23.24 -3.78
CA SER A 194 -11.10 24.40 -4.08
C SER A 194 -9.74 24.26 -3.40
N ILE A 195 -8.69 24.20 -4.21
CA ILE A 195 -7.30 24.33 -3.78
C ILE A 195 -6.96 25.83 -3.78
N GLU A 196 -6.69 26.40 -2.60
CA GLU A 196 -6.05 27.72 -2.50
C GLU A 196 -4.56 27.55 -2.80
N ASN A 197 -4.13 27.96 -3.99
CA ASN A 197 -2.73 28.13 -4.34
C ASN A 197 -2.36 29.60 -4.21
N GLU A 198 -1.45 29.90 -3.29
CA GLU A 198 -0.84 31.22 -3.13
C GLU A 198 0.21 31.39 -4.26
N SER A 199 -0.04 32.35 -5.16
CA SER A 199 0.87 32.71 -6.24
C SER A 199 2.08 33.48 -5.69
N SER A 200 3.29 33.13 -6.13
CA SER A 200 4.38 34.09 -6.16
C SER A 200 5.12 33.97 -7.49
N GLU A 201 4.95 35.00 -8.30
CA GLU A 201 5.58 35.23 -9.59
C GLU A 201 7.11 35.40 -9.43
N THR A 202 7.89 34.83 -10.34
CA THR A 202 9.07 35.53 -10.86
C THR A 202 9.33 35.08 -12.29
N THR A 203 9.01 35.96 -13.23
CA THR A 203 9.41 35.96 -14.64
C THR A 203 10.91 36.22 -14.79
N THR A 204 11.59 35.41 -15.59
CA THR A 204 12.77 35.87 -16.35
C THR A 204 12.74 35.25 -17.74
N ASP A 205 12.48 36.10 -18.73
CA ASP A 205 12.68 35.83 -20.15
C ASP A 205 14.18 35.65 -20.44
N ILE A 206 14.55 34.56 -21.11
CA ILE A 206 15.84 34.41 -21.77
C ILE A 206 15.58 33.83 -23.16
N ASP A 207 15.51 34.70 -24.14
CA ASP A 207 15.69 34.39 -25.57
C ASP A 207 17.20 34.38 -25.85
N LEU A 208 17.78 33.26 -26.31
CA LEU A 208 19.05 33.23 -27.05
C LEU A 208 19.15 31.95 -27.91
N ILE A 209 18.76 32.12 -29.17
CA ILE A 209 19.29 31.58 -30.44
C ILE A 209 20.45 30.55 -30.30
N ILE A 210 20.22 29.33 -30.78
CA ILE A 210 21.26 28.35 -31.16
C ILE A 210 20.97 27.91 -32.61
N ASP A 211 21.74 28.44 -33.54
CA ASP A 211 22.04 27.79 -34.81
C ASP A 211 23.23 26.85 -34.54
N ASP A 212 23.09 25.54 -34.78
CA ASP A 212 24.26 24.69 -35.02
C ASP A 212 23.94 23.50 -35.93
N ASP A 213 24.95 23.18 -36.71
CA ASP A 213 24.99 22.57 -38.02
C ASP A 213 24.69 21.06 -38.00
N GLY A 214 24.17 20.59 -39.13
CA GLY A 214 23.92 19.17 -39.34
C GLY A 214 25.20 18.33 -39.33
N SER A 215 25.12 17.17 -38.70
CA SER A 215 26.01 16.04 -38.99
C SER A 215 25.16 14.78 -39.00
N GLY A 216 24.83 14.33 -40.21
CA GLY A 216 24.26 13.00 -40.43
C GLY A 216 25.30 11.95 -40.09
N GLU A 217 24.99 11.13 -39.09
CA GLU A 217 25.74 9.93 -38.75
C GLU A 217 24.84 8.71 -39.01
N PRO A 218 25.34 7.66 -39.70
CA PRO A 218 24.49 6.62 -40.27
C PRO A 218 23.80 5.78 -39.21
N GLU A 219 22.52 5.50 -39.47
CA GLU A 219 21.70 4.51 -38.75
C GLU A 219 22.45 3.17 -38.62
N PRO A 220 22.49 2.56 -37.44
CA PRO A 220 22.88 1.17 -37.32
C PRO A 220 21.79 0.34 -38.02
N GLU A 221 22.20 -0.46 -39.02
CA GLU A 221 21.34 -1.46 -39.64
C GLU A 221 20.66 -2.31 -38.56
N GLU A 222 19.34 -2.12 -38.42
CA GLU A 222 18.46 -2.96 -37.64
C GLU A 222 18.52 -4.36 -38.27
N ILE A 223 19.25 -5.27 -37.62
CA ILE A 223 19.17 -6.70 -37.90
C ILE A 223 17.78 -7.11 -37.43
N GLY A 224 16.83 -7.13 -38.37
CA GLY A 224 15.45 -7.48 -38.10
C GLY A 224 15.35 -8.82 -37.38
N ASP A 225 14.62 -8.81 -36.27
CA ASP A 225 14.24 -9.97 -35.46
C ASP A 225 13.52 -11.06 -36.27
N GLU A 226 13.10 -10.72 -37.50
CA GLU A 226 12.47 -11.58 -38.48
C GLU A 226 13.42 -12.64 -39.08
N GLU A 227 14.75 -12.42 -39.07
CA GLU A 227 15.70 -13.36 -39.68
C GLU A 227 16.10 -14.52 -38.75
N ILE A 228 15.91 -14.38 -37.43
CA ILE A 228 16.20 -15.45 -36.46
C ILE A 228 15.06 -16.49 -36.43
N ALA A 229 13.83 -16.08 -36.72
CA ALA A 229 12.69 -16.99 -36.81
C ALA A 229 12.70 -17.87 -38.08
N ALA A 230 13.35 -17.42 -39.16
CA ALA A 230 13.36 -18.10 -40.45
C ALA A 230 14.35 -19.29 -40.55
N THR A 231 15.28 -19.45 -39.60
CA THR A 231 16.33 -20.48 -39.65
C THR A 231 16.07 -21.69 -38.75
N LEU A 232 15.09 -21.63 -37.85
CA LEU A 232 14.75 -22.72 -36.95
C LEU A 232 13.54 -23.47 -37.50
N GLY A 233 13.80 -24.66 -38.07
CA GLY A 233 12.72 -25.53 -38.56
C GLY A 233 11.68 -25.84 -37.47
N PRO A 234 10.43 -26.21 -37.81
CA PRO A 234 9.34 -26.42 -36.84
C PRO A 234 9.67 -27.36 -35.68
N TRP A 235 10.62 -28.28 -35.88
CA TRP A 235 11.12 -29.19 -34.86
C TRP A 235 11.95 -28.49 -33.77
N ALA A 236 12.68 -27.43 -34.09
CA ALA A 236 13.49 -26.68 -33.15
C ALA A 236 12.63 -25.86 -32.18
N ILE A 237 11.55 -25.25 -32.68
CA ILE A 237 10.55 -24.55 -31.85
C ILE A 237 9.93 -25.53 -30.85
N ALA A 238 9.56 -26.74 -31.30
CA ALA A 238 9.00 -27.77 -30.43
C ALA A 238 9.98 -28.25 -29.34
N LEU A 239 11.28 -28.37 -29.66
CA LEU A 239 12.30 -28.73 -28.69
C LEU A 239 12.55 -27.63 -27.66
N ILE A 240 12.57 -26.36 -28.09
CA ILE A 240 12.73 -25.21 -27.18
C ILE A 240 11.52 -25.11 -26.24
N SER A 241 10.29 -25.28 -26.76
CA SER A 241 9.09 -25.25 -25.93
C SER A 241 9.05 -26.39 -24.92
N PHE A 242 9.38 -27.62 -25.35
CA PHE A 242 9.39 -28.78 -24.45
C PHE A 242 10.52 -28.64 -23.41
N GLY A 243 11.70 -28.18 -23.83
CA GLY A 243 12.83 -27.88 -22.96
C GLY A 243 12.46 -26.86 -21.88
N SER A 244 11.86 -25.73 -22.26
CA SER A 244 11.42 -24.70 -21.32
C SER A 244 10.45 -25.24 -20.26
N VAL A 245 9.43 -25.99 -20.67
CA VAL A 245 8.45 -26.60 -19.75
C VAL A 245 9.11 -27.59 -18.80
N THR A 246 10.04 -28.43 -19.29
CA THR A 246 10.75 -29.39 -18.43
C THR A 246 11.65 -28.71 -17.40
N ILE A 247 12.37 -27.65 -17.77
CA ILE A 247 13.23 -26.88 -16.85
C ILE A 247 12.37 -26.22 -15.76
N LEU A 248 11.25 -25.61 -16.14
CA LEU A 248 10.34 -24.93 -15.22
C LEU A 248 9.72 -25.92 -14.22
N ALA A 249 9.35 -27.12 -14.68
CA ALA A 249 8.87 -28.19 -13.80
C ALA A 249 9.95 -28.65 -12.80
N VAL A 250 11.21 -28.79 -13.21
CA VAL A 250 12.32 -29.15 -12.31
C VAL A 250 12.55 -28.07 -11.26
N ILE A 251 12.50 -26.79 -11.63
CA ILE A 251 12.64 -25.67 -10.69
C ILE A 251 11.52 -25.69 -9.64
N LEU A 252 10.26 -25.85 -10.06
CA LEU A 252 9.11 -25.91 -9.15
C LEU A 252 9.19 -27.10 -8.18
N VAL A 253 9.55 -28.28 -8.68
CA VAL A 253 9.73 -29.47 -7.83
C VAL A 253 10.90 -29.28 -6.86
N GLY A 254 12.01 -28.69 -7.32
CA GLY A 254 13.15 -28.34 -6.48
C GLY A 254 12.77 -27.39 -5.34
N ALA A 255 12.08 -26.29 -5.67
CA ALA A 255 11.59 -25.31 -4.70
C ALA A 255 10.62 -25.95 -3.69
N TYR A 256 9.72 -26.82 -4.14
CA TYR A 256 8.80 -27.55 -3.27
C TYR A 256 9.54 -28.46 -2.27
N HIS A 257 10.53 -29.23 -2.73
CA HIS A 257 11.31 -30.11 -1.85
C HIS A 257 12.19 -29.32 -0.87
N PHE A 258 12.79 -28.22 -1.33
CA PHE A 258 13.60 -27.34 -0.47
C PHE A 258 12.75 -26.67 0.61
N GLY A 259 11.58 -26.14 0.23
CA GLY A 259 10.61 -25.56 1.17
C GLY A 259 10.10 -26.59 2.18
N LYS A 260 9.81 -27.82 1.75
CA LYS A 260 9.39 -28.90 2.63
C LYS A 260 10.47 -29.32 3.63
N ALA A 261 11.74 -29.39 3.20
CA ALA A 261 12.86 -29.71 4.08
C ALA A 261 13.12 -28.59 5.12
N ALA A 262 13.03 -27.33 4.69
CA ALA A 262 13.16 -26.18 5.58
C ALA A 262 12.02 -26.11 6.62
N GLY A 263 10.79 -26.42 6.23
CA GLY A 263 9.64 -26.46 7.15
C GLY A 263 9.73 -27.54 8.22
N ILE A 264 10.39 -28.67 7.94
CA ILE A 264 10.57 -29.75 8.93
C ILE A 264 11.69 -29.40 9.93
N ALA A 265 12.75 -28.73 9.50
CA ALA A 265 13.87 -28.35 10.38
C ALA A 265 13.50 -27.31 11.45
N VAL A 266 12.47 -26.48 11.23
CA VAL A 266 12.00 -25.46 12.18
C VAL A 266 10.97 -26.02 13.19
N SER A 267 10.52 -27.27 13.02
CA SER A 267 9.58 -27.93 13.94
C SER A 267 10.25 -28.76 15.04
N ALA A 268 11.58 -28.82 15.09
CA ALA A 268 12.29 -29.35 16.25
C ALA A 268 12.21 -28.29 17.37
N PRO A 269 11.57 -28.57 18.52
CA PRO A 269 11.50 -27.61 19.60
C PRO A 269 12.90 -27.43 20.18
N PHE A 270 13.57 -26.34 19.80
CA PHE A 270 14.80 -25.88 20.42
C PHE A 270 14.45 -25.27 21.78
N PHE A 271 14.07 -26.12 22.74
CA PHE A 271 14.17 -25.79 24.15
C PHE A 271 15.66 -25.81 24.49
N VAL A 272 16.29 -24.66 24.38
CA VAL A 272 17.46 -24.41 25.23
C VAL A 272 16.89 -24.10 26.60
N ASP A 273 17.06 -25.05 27.51
CA ASP A 273 16.99 -24.81 28.95
C ASP A 273 18.06 -23.75 29.31
N LEU A 274 17.70 -22.49 29.15
CA LEU A 274 18.38 -21.38 29.80
C LEU A 274 17.90 -21.37 31.25
N GLU A 275 18.59 -22.09 32.12
CA GLU A 275 18.47 -21.91 33.57
C GLU A 275 18.64 -20.41 33.90
N PRO A 276 17.62 -19.73 34.46
CA PRO A 276 17.76 -18.33 34.83
C PRO A 276 18.51 -18.25 36.17
N SER A 277 19.84 -18.18 36.14
CA SER A 277 20.63 -17.85 37.35
C SER A 277 20.65 -16.33 37.59
N VAL A 278 19.47 -15.71 37.76
CA VAL A 278 19.39 -14.32 38.21
C VAL A 278 19.42 -14.32 39.74
N ARG A 279 20.61 -14.13 40.32
CA ARG A 279 20.77 -13.78 41.74
C ARG A 279 20.23 -12.37 41.95
N ILE A 280 18.96 -12.28 42.32
CA ILE A 280 18.36 -11.03 42.82
C ILE A 280 19.04 -10.69 44.15
N PRO A 281 19.74 -9.54 44.29
CA PRO A 281 20.27 -9.11 45.58
C PRO A 281 19.10 -8.82 46.52
N ARG A 282 19.09 -9.46 47.70
CA ARG A 282 18.13 -9.17 48.77
C ARG A 282 18.23 -7.69 49.17
N VAL A 283 17.27 -6.89 48.77
CA VAL A 283 17.08 -5.54 49.32
C VAL A 283 16.58 -5.71 50.75
N ARG A 284 17.39 -5.26 51.73
CA ARG A 284 16.97 -5.17 53.14
C ARG A 284 15.78 -4.22 53.23
N ALA A 285 14.68 -4.69 53.81
CA ALA A 285 13.55 -3.83 54.15
C ALA A 285 14.02 -2.67 55.04
N LEU A 286 13.73 -1.44 54.61
CA LEU A 286 13.95 -0.25 55.42
C LEU A 286 13.03 -0.32 56.65
N ARG A 287 13.65 -0.29 57.82
CA ARG A 287 13.02 -0.26 59.13
C ARG A 287 12.13 0.99 59.20
N GLN A 288 10.81 0.81 59.14
CA GLN A 288 9.87 1.90 59.38
C GLN A 288 10.08 2.45 60.79
N SER A 289 10.45 3.72 60.89
CA SER A 289 10.52 4.44 62.15
C SER A 289 9.09 4.65 62.68
N PRO A 290 8.86 4.53 64.00
CA PRO A 290 7.56 4.81 64.59
C PRO A 290 7.20 6.28 64.38
N ILE A 291 6.07 6.52 63.70
CA ILE A 291 5.46 7.85 63.63
C ILE A 291 4.91 8.16 65.02
N GLU A 292 5.60 9.08 65.70
CA GLU A 292 5.22 9.63 66.99
C GLU A 292 3.94 10.45 66.82
N ARG A 293 2.84 9.93 67.37
CA ARG A 293 1.51 10.54 67.32
C ARG A 293 1.44 11.66 68.36
N ILE A 294 1.77 12.89 67.96
CA ILE A 294 1.56 14.09 68.79
C ILE A 294 0.05 14.36 68.87
N GLY A 295 -0.51 14.16 70.06
CA GLY A 295 -1.88 14.52 70.38
C GLY A 295 -2.08 16.03 70.40
N ARG A 296 -3.19 16.49 69.82
CA ARG A 296 -3.78 17.80 70.11
C ARG A 296 -5.06 17.59 70.91
N THR A 297 -5.01 18.03 72.16
CA THR A 297 -6.18 18.32 72.98
C THR A 297 -6.76 19.68 72.57
N TRP A 298 -8.06 19.72 72.30
CA TRP A 298 -8.96 20.85 72.52
C TRP A 298 -10.25 20.29 73.09
#